data_AF-A0A6P5XJ45-F1
#
_entry.id   AF-A0A6P5XJ45-F1
#
_cell.length_a   1.000
_cell.length_b   1.000
_cell.length_c   1.000
_cell.angle_alpha   90.00
_cell.angle_beta   90.00
_cell.angle_gamma   90.00
#
_symmetry.space_group_name_H-M   'P 1'
#
loop_
_entity.id
_entity.type
_entity.pdbx_description
1 polymer ?
#
loop_
_entity_poly.entity_id
_entity_poly.type
_entity_poly.pdbx_seq_one_letter_code
_entity_poly.pdbx_strand_id
1 'polypeptide(L)'
;MKGIFLDASQIREIQLSPTVFTRMPNLRFLNFYNPPYSSNGEFSLSLHSLECFPDDLIYLSWEYYPLKSFPSNFMPECLVELRLPDSSVEQLWEGIKTLVNLRVIDLKRCKNLTKIPDLSRAKKLKRLSVDGCESLLELPSMIHLVSLEPNLHVNLCSNLKKFPEVPQHLKSLKLTNNAIEEVPESIKFLDQLIHLDLSGSMIQTLPDSMVELKSLRSLDLSGCSTLVEFPTSVKQLPSTLTSLYLQGCKSLKSVPVLPLGLTELNVYDCPSLKSVSGAQQFQYTPYGGIFLIHLMRFGNCFNLDPNAVEIIVANTLLKIHCMANKWVKKKPGNEFVEAIVASSEISERFKYQSTNSSKTVKLHPDWQGVRSWGFVPCVVVDCDEHDVEIIRIICKFRLKTKGGDYRHFKSIWEYYRVDDQDPERFQSNHVFIWFDDNMLQEDENYEEASFKFYIEGHSNNGRFDRFKVKKCGVHIFYGNAERIIINSEGQIVVKDNSLCEFGQKVKEISMYSKKYLLL
;
A
#
# COMPACT_ATOMS: atom_id res chain seq x y z
N MET A 1 -21.01 7.62 46.25
CA MET A 1 -20.63 6.74 45.12
C MET A 1 -19.71 7.51 44.19
N LYS A 2 -18.58 6.95 43.76
CA LYS A 2 -17.58 7.63 42.89
C LYS A 2 -17.54 7.09 41.46
N GLY A 3 -18.13 5.92 41.21
CA GLY A 3 -18.18 5.33 39.88
C GLY A 3 -19.42 4.47 39.70
N ILE A 4 -19.89 4.35 38.46
CA ILE A 4 -20.95 3.45 38.02
C ILE A 4 -20.40 2.64 36.85
N PHE A 5 -20.51 1.32 36.96
CA PHE A 5 -20.17 0.36 35.91
C PHE A 5 -21.39 -0.50 35.69
N LEU A 6 -22.00 -0.37 34.52
CA LEU A 6 -23.25 -1.03 34.18
C LEU A 6 -23.04 -1.85 32.90
N ASP A 7 -23.22 -3.15 33.03
CA ASP A 7 -23.35 -4.05 31.90
C ASP A 7 -24.75 -3.87 31.30
N ALA A 8 -24.82 -3.18 30.17
CA ALA A 8 -26.06 -2.88 29.46
C ALA A 8 -26.70 -4.14 28.85
N SER A 9 -25.94 -5.22 28.60
CA SER A 9 -26.48 -6.45 28.00
C SER A 9 -27.49 -7.17 28.88
N GLN A 10 -27.38 -7.02 30.20
CA GLN A 10 -28.18 -7.75 31.18
C GLN A 10 -29.53 -7.07 31.46
N ILE A 11 -29.82 -5.99 30.75
CA ILE A 11 -30.86 -5.03 31.11
C ILE A 11 -31.82 -4.90 29.93
N ARG A 12 -33.08 -5.32 30.14
CA ARG A 12 -34.11 -5.28 29.09
C ARG A 12 -34.60 -3.87 28.79
N GLU A 13 -34.83 -3.08 29.83
CA GLU A 13 -35.25 -1.67 29.72
C GLU A 13 -34.86 -0.96 31.02
N ILE A 14 -34.17 0.18 30.91
CA ILE A 14 -33.99 1.12 32.01
C ILE A 14 -34.46 2.49 31.56
N GLN A 15 -35.40 3.05 32.32
CA GLN A 15 -35.79 4.44 32.19
C GLN A 15 -34.94 5.29 33.13
N LEU A 16 -34.05 6.10 32.56
CA LEU A 16 -33.27 7.06 33.33
C LEU A 16 -34.04 8.37 33.43
N SER A 17 -34.26 8.86 34.65
CA SER A 17 -34.82 10.19 34.87
C SER A 17 -33.84 11.26 34.34
N PRO A 18 -34.32 12.38 33.75
CA PRO A 18 -33.46 13.48 33.33
C PRO A 18 -32.57 14.05 34.43
N THR A 19 -33.00 13.91 35.68
CA THR A 19 -32.29 14.39 36.88
C THR A 19 -31.35 13.33 37.50
N VAL A 20 -31.17 12.17 36.89
CA VAL A 20 -30.52 11.00 37.54
C VAL A 20 -29.16 11.33 38.16
N PHE A 21 -28.33 12.15 37.51
CA PHE A 21 -27.00 12.52 38.01
C PHE A 21 -26.99 13.72 38.98
N THR A 22 -28.09 14.46 39.14
CA THR A 22 -28.18 15.61 40.07
C THR A 22 -27.92 15.20 41.52
N ARG A 23 -28.27 13.97 41.88
CA ARG A 23 -28.06 13.39 43.22
C ARG A 23 -26.71 12.70 43.38
N MET A 24 -25.82 12.79 42.39
CA MET A 24 -24.53 12.10 42.34
C MET A 24 -23.35 13.05 42.06
N PRO A 25 -23.18 14.15 42.83
CA PRO A 25 -22.19 15.19 42.52
C PRO A 25 -20.72 14.70 42.59
N ASN A 26 -20.45 13.62 43.33
CA ASN A 26 -19.11 13.05 43.50
C ASN A 26 -18.78 11.94 42.48
N LEU A 27 -19.62 11.75 41.45
CA LEU A 27 -19.43 10.71 40.43
C LEU A 27 -18.31 11.11 39.46
N ARG A 28 -17.30 10.25 39.34
CA ARG A 28 -16.09 10.49 38.54
C ARG A 28 -15.92 9.50 37.39
N PHE A 29 -16.53 8.32 37.48
CA PHE A 29 -16.43 7.26 36.47
C PHE A 29 -17.82 6.80 36.08
N LEU A 30 -18.17 6.91 34.80
CA LEU A 30 -19.41 6.39 34.25
C LEU A 30 -19.05 5.45 33.10
N ASN A 31 -19.42 4.17 33.23
CA ASN A 31 -19.17 3.16 32.21
C ASN A 31 -20.42 2.32 31.96
N PHE A 32 -21.14 2.61 30.89
CA PHE A 32 -22.21 1.77 30.36
C PHE A 32 -21.66 1.08 29.11
N TYR A 33 -21.52 -0.24 29.17
CA TYR A 33 -20.88 -1.03 28.12
C TYR A 33 -21.71 -2.25 27.76
N ASN A 34 -21.54 -2.72 26.52
CA ASN A 34 -22.12 -3.97 26.05
C ASN A 34 -20.99 -4.99 25.78
N PRO A 35 -20.94 -6.15 26.48
CA PRO A 35 -19.93 -7.15 26.21
C PRO A 35 -20.06 -7.71 24.77
N PRO A 36 -18.95 -7.98 24.08
CA PRO A 36 -18.90 -8.29 22.65
C PRO A 36 -19.63 -9.60 22.22
N TYR A 37 -20.19 -10.36 23.18
CA TYR A 37 -20.90 -11.63 22.94
C TYR A 37 -22.39 -11.57 23.31
N SER A 38 -22.93 -10.40 23.65
CA SER A 38 -24.37 -10.25 23.88
C SER A 38 -25.12 -10.37 22.55
N SER A 39 -25.83 -11.47 22.37
CA SER A 39 -26.70 -11.71 21.21
C SER A 39 -27.74 -10.59 21.06
N ASN A 40 -27.75 -9.90 19.89
CA ASN A 40 -28.86 -9.24 19.17
C ASN A 40 -30.13 -8.79 19.94
N GLY A 41 -30.04 -8.45 21.22
CA GLY A 41 -31.09 -7.75 21.92
C GLY A 41 -30.98 -6.30 21.53
N GLU A 42 -31.99 -5.79 20.80
CA GLU A 42 -32.23 -4.36 20.66
C GLU A 42 -32.35 -3.76 22.07
N PHE A 43 -31.22 -3.36 22.62
CA PHE A 43 -31.16 -2.69 23.89
C PHE A 43 -31.71 -1.27 23.70
N SER A 44 -32.71 -0.91 24.50
CA SER A 44 -33.27 0.44 24.55
C SER A 44 -33.09 0.98 25.96
N LEU A 45 -32.00 1.74 26.18
CA LEU A 45 -31.99 2.74 27.25
C LEU A 45 -32.91 3.88 26.80
N SER A 46 -34.14 3.91 27.28
CA SER A 46 -35.04 5.02 27.03
C SER A 46 -34.63 6.20 27.92
N LEU A 47 -33.81 7.10 27.35
CA LEU A 47 -33.47 8.40 27.93
C LEU A 47 -33.92 9.47 26.94
N HIS A 48 -34.94 10.24 27.29
CA HIS A 48 -35.50 11.29 26.42
C HIS A 48 -34.79 12.64 26.59
N SER A 49 -34.22 12.91 27.76
CA SER A 49 -33.42 14.10 28.05
C SER A 49 -32.53 13.87 29.26
N LEU A 50 -31.45 14.64 29.36
CA LEU A 50 -30.55 14.65 30.50
C LEU A 50 -30.28 16.11 30.91
N GLU A 51 -30.44 16.43 32.18
CA GLU A 51 -30.27 17.82 32.66
C GLU A 51 -28.81 18.20 32.91
N CYS A 52 -27.98 17.27 33.37
CA CYS A 52 -26.57 17.50 33.63
C CYS A 52 -25.77 16.19 33.66
N PHE A 53 -24.47 16.33 33.42
CA PHE A 53 -23.46 15.39 33.91
C PHE A 53 -22.76 16.01 35.13
N PRO A 54 -22.17 15.19 36.02
CA PRO A 54 -21.31 15.69 37.10
C PRO A 54 -20.07 16.42 36.55
N ASP A 55 -19.70 17.55 37.16
CA ASP A 55 -18.56 18.38 36.71
C ASP A 55 -17.20 17.70 36.95
N ASP A 56 -17.10 16.85 37.98
CA ASP A 56 -15.88 16.11 38.34
C ASP A 56 -15.68 14.80 37.54
N LEU A 57 -16.44 14.60 36.46
CA LEU A 57 -16.37 13.40 35.66
C LEU A 57 -15.01 13.28 34.95
N ILE A 58 -14.34 12.14 35.14
CA ILE A 58 -13.01 11.83 34.60
C ILE A 58 -13.10 10.84 33.45
N TYR A 59 -14.01 9.89 33.56
CA TYR A 59 -14.19 8.83 32.58
C TYR A 59 -15.66 8.73 32.24
N LEU A 60 -15.98 8.87 30.95
CA LEU A 60 -17.30 8.67 30.40
C LEU A 60 -17.21 7.65 29.26
N SER A 61 -17.70 6.44 29.50
CA SER A 61 -17.95 5.45 28.47
C SER A 61 -19.44 5.13 28.46
N TRP A 62 -20.08 5.33 27.32
CA TRP A 62 -21.51 5.05 27.15
C TRP A 62 -21.76 4.61 25.73
N GLU A 63 -21.70 3.29 25.52
CA GLU A 63 -22.02 2.67 24.24
C GLU A 63 -23.52 2.81 23.93
N TYR A 64 -23.86 3.08 22.66
CA TYR A 64 -25.24 3.37 22.25
C TYR A 64 -25.89 4.55 23.01
N TYR A 65 -25.13 5.62 23.30
CA TYR A 65 -25.68 6.81 23.95
C TYR A 65 -26.86 7.38 23.13
N PRO A 66 -28.06 7.51 23.72
CA PRO A 66 -29.30 7.69 22.95
C PRO A 66 -29.61 9.15 22.61
N LEU A 67 -28.97 10.13 23.27
CA LEU A 67 -29.26 11.54 23.03
C LEU A 67 -28.42 12.09 21.87
N LYS A 68 -28.99 13.08 21.17
CA LYS A 68 -28.35 13.76 20.03
C LYS A 68 -27.16 14.63 20.44
N SER A 69 -27.12 15.08 21.69
CA SER A 69 -26.05 15.91 22.24
C SER A 69 -25.95 15.76 23.76
N PHE A 70 -24.90 16.34 24.34
CA PHE A 70 -24.76 16.48 25.78
C PHE A 70 -25.54 17.69 26.31
N PRO A 71 -25.87 17.69 27.62
CA PRO A 71 -26.46 18.84 28.28
C PRO A 71 -25.62 20.11 28.07
N SER A 72 -26.26 21.25 27.82
CA SER A 72 -25.58 22.52 27.48
C SER A 72 -24.66 23.03 28.61
N ASN A 73 -25.02 22.75 29.86
CA ASN A 73 -24.28 23.06 31.07
C ASN A 73 -23.07 22.14 31.32
N PHE A 74 -22.81 21.13 30.48
CA PHE A 74 -21.71 20.20 30.70
C PHE A 74 -20.34 20.90 30.69
N MET A 75 -19.55 20.65 31.74
CA MET A 75 -18.19 21.17 31.95
C MET A 75 -17.15 20.04 31.95
N PRO A 76 -16.56 19.68 30.80
CA PRO A 76 -15.62 18.55 30.67
C PRO A 76 -14.19 18.81 31.17
N GLU A 77 -13.98 19.71 32.13
CA GLU A 77 -12.62 20.13 32.54
C GLU A 77 -11.81 18.98 33.19
N CYS A 78 -12.49 18.15 33.98
CA CYS A 78 -11.92 16.98 34.63
C CYS A 78 -11.83 15.76 33.70
N LEU A 79 -12.47 15.80 32.53
CA LEU A 79 -12.62 14.64 31.66
C LEU A 79 -11.28 14.24 31.04
N VAL A 80 -10.93 12.96 31.19
CA VAL A 80 -9.71 12.35 30.65
C VAL A 80 -10.04 11.43 29.48
N GLU A 81 -11.12 10.65 29.57
CA GLU A 81 -11.57 9.78 28.47
C GLU A 81 -13.07 9.94 28.22
N LEU A 82 -13.40 10.12 26.94
CA LEU A 82 -14.75 10.12 26.41
C LEU A 82 -14.88 9.02 25.37
N ARG A 83 -15.79 8.08 25.58
CA ARG A 83 -16.08 6.96 24.68
C ARG A 83 -17.57 6.82 24.50
N LEU A 84 -18.05 7.03 23.29
CA LEU A 84 -19.46 6.92 22.91
C LEU A 84 -19.59 6.15 21.60
N PRO A 85 -19.03 4.93 21.47
CA PRO A 85 -19.21 4.16 20.24
C PRO A 85 -20.69 3.87 19.98
N ASP A 86 -21.04 3.76 18.70
CA ASP A 86 -22.38 3.42 18.22
C ASP A 86 -23.51 4.33 18.73
N SER A 87 -23.17 5.58 19.04
CA SER A 87 -24.11 6.51 19.68
C SER A 87 -24.93 7.32 18.68
N SER A 88 -26.10 7.79 19.12
CA SER A 88 -27.03 8.61 18.34
C SER A 88 -26.64 10.10 18.28
N VAL A 89 -25.43 10.44 18.75
CA VAL A 89 -24.95 11.81 18.82
C VAL A 89 -24.84 12.43 17.43
N GLU A 90 -25.47 13.59 17.26
CA GLU A 90 -25.34 14.43 16.06
C GLU A 90 -24.20 15.44 16.23
N GLN A 91 -24.02 15.92 17.47
CA GLN A 91 -22.95 16.80 17.91
C GLN A 91 -22.79 16.66 19.43
N LEU A 92 -21.56 16.62 19.94
CA LEU A 92 -21.33 16.43 21.38
C LEU A 92 -21.83 17.63 22.22
N TRP A 93 -21.41 18.84 21.89
CA TRP A 93 -21.83 20.08 22.57
C TRP A 93 -21.56 21.29 21.69
N GLU A 94 -22.19 22.42 22.03
CA GLU A 94 -21.98 23.71 21.38
C GLU A 94 -20.87 24.52 22.06
N GLY A 95 -20.21 25.34 21.25
CA GLY A 95 -19.15 26.25 21.68
C GLY A 95 -17.84 25.58 22.11
N ILE A 96 -16.88 26.41 22.50
CA ILE A 96 -15.53 25.97 22.91
C ILE A 96 -15.57 25.57 24.39
N LYS A 97 -15.16 24.33 24.68
CA LYS A 97 -15.04 23.80 26.06
C LYS A 97 -13.57 23.72 26.48
N THR A 98 -13.33 23.79 27.79
CA THR A 98 -12.00 23.57 28.37
C THR A 98 -11.72 22.07 28.48
N LEU A 99 -10.82 21.54 27.65
CA LEU A 99 -10.51 20.10 27.54
C LEU A 99 -9.07 19.77 28.00
N VAL A 100 -8.60 20.44 29.05
CA VAL A 100 -7.18 20.44 29.46
C VAL A 100 -6.64 19.09 29.94
N ASN A 101 -7.54 18.17 30.31
CA ASN A 101 -7.18 16.82 30.78
C ASN A 101 -7.50 15.71 29.78
N LEU A 102 -8.23 16.02 28.70
CA LEU A 102 -8.73 15.03 27.76
C LEU A 102 -7.58 14.36 27.01
N ARG A 103 -7.60 13.03 26.98
CA ARG A 103 -6.59 12.16 26.36
C ARG A 103 -7.19 11.27 25.28
N VAL A 104 -8.44 10.88 25.41
CA VAL A 104 -9.11 9.99 24.46
C VAL A 104 -10.50 10.51 24.13
N ILE A 105 -10.80 10.59 22.84
CA ILE A 105 -12.15 10.69 22.29
C ILE A 105 -12.37 9.47 21.39
N ASP A 106 -13.41 8.70 21.65
CA ASP A 106 -13.83 7.57 20.84
C ASP A 106 -15.32 7.72 20.48
N LEU A 107 -15.59 7.97 19.21
CA LEU A 107 -16.92 8.19 18.63
C LEU A 107 -17.15 7.24 17.45
N LYS A 108 -16.51 6.06 17.44
CA LYS A 108 -16.68 5.10 16.34
C LYS A 108 -18.14 4.79 16.07
N ARG A 109 -18.50 4.69 14.80
CA ARG A 109 -19.84 4.30 14.33
C ARG A 109 -20.97 5.20 14.85
N CYS A 110 -20.67 6.45 15.24
CA CYS A 110 -21.70 7.46 15.45
C CYS A 110 -22.23 7.94 14.09
N LYS A 111 -23.13 7.16 13.48
CA LYS A 111 -23.57 7.37 12.09
C LYS A 111 -24.25 8.71 11.84
N ASN A 112 -24.85 9.31 12.86
CA ASN A 112 -25.53 10.61 12.80
C ASN A 112 -24.61 11.79 13.11
N LEU A 113 -23.35 11.55 13.51
CA LEU A 113 -22.42 12.59 13.93
C LEU A 113 -22.05 13.47 12.72
N THR A 114 -22.44 14.74 12.77
CA THR A 114 -22.20 15.68 11.67
C THR A 114 -20.95 16.51 11.88
N LYS A 115 -20.56 16.75 13.14
CA LYS A 115 -19.44 17.61 13.54
C LYS A 115 -18.72 17.09 14.78
N ILE A 116 -17.40 17.22 14.78
CA ILE A 116 -16.57 17.06 15.98
C ILE A 116 -16.39 18.44 16.64
N PRO A 117 -16.49 18.54 17.98
CA PRO A 117 -16.29 19.82 18.67
C PRO A 117 -14.89 20.37 18.49
N ASP A 118 -14.70 21.67 18.75
CA ASP A 118 -13.39 22.31 18.75
C ASP A 118 -12.44 21.63 19.76
N LEU A 119 -11.29 21.15 19.27
CA LEU A 119 -10.26 20.46 20.06
C LEU A 119 -9.01 21.31 20.33
N SER A 120 -9.00 22.60 20.00
CA SER A 120 -7.85 23.51 20.13
C SER A 120 -7.27 23.58 21.56
N ARG A 121 -8.12 23.39 22.58
CA ARG A 121 -7.72 23.38 24.00
C ARG A 121 -7.31 21.99 24.51
N ALA A 122 -7.50 20.93 23.74
CA ALA A 122 -7.23 19.54 24.13
C ALA A 122 -5.76 19.14 23.90
N LYS A 123 -4.81 19.91 24.43
CA LYS A 123 -3.36 19.71 24.17
C LYS A 123 -2.81 18.35 24.64
N LYS A 124 -3.51 17.67 25.55
CA LYS A 124 -3.16 16.33 26.06
C LYS A 124 -3.83 15.19 25.28
N LEU A 125 -4.63 15.49 24.25
CA LEU A 125 -5.33 14.48 23.46
C LEU A 125 -4.30 13.59 22.76
N LYS A 126 -4.40 12.30 23.00
CA LYS A 126 -3.53 11.26 22.42
C LYS A 126 -4.24 10.47 21.32
N ARG A 127 -5.54 10.22 21.49
CA ARG A 127 -6.34 9.43 20.55
C ARG A 127 -7.65 10.13 20.22
N LEU A 128 -7.92 10.24 18.93
CA LEU A 128 -9.21 10.60 18.37
C LEU A 128 -9.63 9.45 17.45
N SER A 129 -10.84 8.96 17.65
CA SER A 129 -11.38 7.87 16.86
C SER A 129 -12.80 8.21 16.41
N VAL A 130 -13.00 8.22 15.09
CA VAL A 130 -14.27 8.61 14.44
C VAL A 130 -14.62 7.65 13.29
N ASP A 131 -14.03 6.45 13.27
CA ASP A 131 -14.23 5.48 12.19
C ASP A 131 -15.72 5.12 12.06
N GLY A 132 -16.25 5.11 10.84
CA GLY A 132 -17.65 4.77 10.56
C GLY A 132 -18.66 5.87 10.91
N CYS A 133 -18.23 7.11 11.11
CA CYS A 133 -19.12 8.27 11.23
C CYS A 133 -19.61 8.72 9.85
N GLU A 134 -20.60 8.02 9.31
CA GLU A 134 -21.08 8.18 7.93
C GLU A 134 -21.58 9.60 7.61
N SER A 135 -22.19 10.31 8.58
CA SER A 135 -22.69 11.69 8.39
C SER A 135 -21.67 12.80 8.64
N LEU A 136 -20.42 12.47 8.99
CA LEU A 136 -19.41 13.46 9.36
C LEU A 136 -18.97 14.26 8.13
N LEU A 137 -19.14 15.58 8.16
CA LEU A 137 -18.86 16.44 7.01
C LEU A 137 -17.41 16.93 6.95
N GLU A 138 -16.84 17.27 8.11
CA GLU A 138 -15.48 17.78 8.25
C GLU A 138 -14.91 17.48 9.63
N LEU A 139 -13.58 17.45 9.71
CA LEU A 139 -12.85 17.42 10.98
C LEU A 139 -12.41 18.83 11.37
N PRO A 140 -12.41 19.19 12.67
CA PRO A 140 -11.87 20.45 13.16
C PRO A 140 -10.36 20.49 12.91
N SER A 141 -9.80 21.70 12.94
CA SER A 141 -8.34 21.84 12.87
C SER A 141 -7.67 21.14 14.05
N MET A 142 -6.79 20.19 13.74
CA MET A 142 -6.06 19.39 14.72
C MET A 142 -4.59 19.80 14.82
N ILE A 143 -4.15 20.84 14.10
CA ILE A 143 -2.74 21.29 14.07
C ILE A 143 -2.15 21.57 15.46
N HIS A 144 -2.99 21.91 16.43
CA HIS A 144 -2.59 22.22 17.82
C HIS A 144 -2.46 20.97 18.72
N LEU A 145 -2.85 19.78 18.24
CA LEU A 145 -2.86 18.54 19.02
C LEU A 145 -1.47 17.90 19.08
N VAL A 146 -0.54 18.58 19.73
CA VAL A 146 0.89 18.17 19.84
C VAL A 146 1.12 16.83 20.54
N SER A 147 0.15 16.33 21.30
CA SER A 147 0.24 15.03 21.99
C SER A 147 -0.42 13.87 21.23
N LEU A 148 -1.03 14.15 20.06
CA LEU A 148 -1.73 13.14 19.28
C LEU A 148 -0.76 12.03 18.87
N GLU A 149 -1.20 10.78 18.93
CA GLU A 149 -0.36 9.66 18.50
C GLU A 149 0.07 9.81 17.04
N PRO A 150 1.28 9.37 16.65
CA PRO A 150 1.79 9.54 15.27
C PRO A 150 0.99 8.84 14.18
N ASN A 151 0.04 7.97 14.55
CA ASN A 151 -0.82 7.23 13.64
C ASN A 151 -2.27 7.69 13.83
N LEU A 152 -2.83 8.35 12.82
CA LEU A 152 -4.22 8.79 12.80
C LEU A 152 -4.98 8.02 11.72
N HIS A 153 -6.09 7.40 12.12
CA HIS A 153 -7.00 6.69 11.21
C HIS A 153 -8.37 7.36 11.27
N VAL A 154 -8.93 7.65 10.09
CA VAL A 154 -10.29 8.17 9.89
C VAL A 154 -10.86 7.41 8.71
N ASN A 155 -11.54 6.31 9.00
CA ASN A 155 -12.01 5.38 7.97
C ASN A 155 -13.53 5.38 7.88
N LEU A 156 -14.07 5.06 6.70
CA LEU A 156 -15.50 4.81 6.49
C LEU A 156 -16.39 6.02 6.88
N CYS A 157 -15.91 7.25 6.71
CA CYS A 157 -16.69 8.48 6.88
C CYS A 157 -17.14 8.96 5.49
N SER A 158 -18.20 8.33 4.97
CA SER A 158 -18.63 8.46 3.58
C SER A 158 -19.04 9.88 3.13
N ASN A 159 -19.34 10.80 4.05
CA ASN A 159 -19.60 12.21 3.74
C ASN A 159 -18.43 13.17 4.04
N LEU A 160 -17.28 12.66 4.49
CA LEU A 160 -16.10 13.47 4.80
C LEU A 160 -15.39 13.88 3.51
N LYS A 161 -15.60 15.12 3.07
CA LYS A 161 -15.12 15.64 1.78
C LYS A 161 -13.78 16.38 1.83
N LYS A 162 -13.46 16.96 2.98
CA LYS A 162 -12.25 17.77 3.16
C LYS A 162 -11.13 16.94 3.75
N PHE A 163 -9.93 17.13 3.21
CA PHE A 163 -8.71 16.62 3.86
C PHE A 163 -8.51 17.30 5.23
N PRO A 164 -8.20 16.55 6.29
CA PRO A 164 -8.09 17.11 7.63
C PRO A 164 -6.80 17.91 7.84
N GLU A 165 -6.90 19.03 8.56
CA GLU A 165 -5.73 19.77 9.04
C GLU A 165 -5.12 19.06 10.26
N VAL A 166 -4.01 18.36 10.07
CA VAL A 166 -3.39 17.48 11.07
C VAL A 166 -2.05 18.01 11.60
N PRO A 167 -1.59 17.57 12.78
CA PRO A 167 -0.26 17.91 13.30
C PRO A 167 0.89 17.46 12.38
N GLN A 168 1.98 18.24 12.39
CA GLN A 168 3.17 17.97 11.57
C GLN A 168 3.92 16.68 11.92
N HIS A 169 3.81 16.22 13.17
CA HIS A 169 4.58 15.07 13.69
C HIS A 169 3.95 13.70 13.34
N LEU A 170 2.85 13.68 12.58
CA LEU A 170 2.25 12.42 12.15
C LEU A 170 3.19 11.64 11.24
N LYS A 171 3.23 10.33 11.46
CA LYS A 171 4.00 9.36 10.67
C LYS A 171 3.10 8.50 9.79
N SER A 172 1.85 8.28 10.20
CA SER A 172 0.86 7.53 9.41
C SER A 172 -0.48 8.25 9.44
N LEU A 173 -1.02 8.51 8.26
CA LEU A 173 -2.34 9.10 8.08
C LEU A 173 -3.14 8.20 7.15
N LYS A 174 -4.18 7.57 7.70
CA LYS A 174 -5.11 6.72 6.94
C LYS A 174 -6.49 7.36 6.87
N LEU A 175 -6.94 7.64 5.66
CA LEU A 175 -8.19 8.30 5.34
C LEU A 175 -8.99 7.42 4.36
N THR A 176 -9.24 6.16 4.74
CA THR A 176 -9.79 5.15 3.82
C THR A 176 -11.31 5.23 3.69
N ASN A 177 -11.83 5.01 2.48
CA ASN A 177 -13.26 4.97 2.16
C ASN A 177 -14.02 6.22 2.65
N ASN A 178 -13.46 7.40 2.35
CA ASN A 178 -14.06 8.71 2.61
C ASN A 178 -14.41 9.40 1.29
N ALA A 179 -15.15 10.51 1.33
CA ALA A 179 -15.47 11.28 0.12
C ALA A 179 -14.44 12.39 -0.18
N ILE A 180 -13.17 12.24 0.22
CA ILE A 180 -12.18 13.32 0.08
C ILE A 180 -11.99 13.68 -1.39
N GLU A 181 -12.26 14.95 -1.73
CA GLU A 181 -12.29 15.43 -3.13
C GLU A 181 -10.92 16.00 -3.57
N GLU A 182 -10.13 16.51 -2.64
CA GLU A 182 -8.82 17.11 -2.90
C GLU A 182 -7.84 16.90 -1.75
N VAL A 183 -6.54 16.79 -2.09
CA VAL A 183 -5.44 16.88 -1.13
C VAL A 183 -4.87 18.29 -1.21
N PRO A 184 -4.78 19.04 -0.09
CA PRO A 184 -4.42 20.45 -0.11
C PRO A 184 -2.90 20.67 -0.25
N GLU A 185 -2.51 21.85 -0.74
CA GLU A 185 -1.10 22.26 -0.84
C GLU A 185 -0.37 22.36 0.52
N SER A 186 -1.13 22.40 1.63
CA SER A 186 -0.58 22.34 2.98
C SER A 186 0.01 20.97 3.34
N ILE A 187 -0.23 19.92 2.53
CA ILE A 187 0.37 18.59 2.70
C ILE A 187 1.90 18.67 2.78
N LYS A 188 2.53 19.66 2.13
CA LYS A 188 3.98 19.91 2.20
C LYS A 188 4.54 20.04 3.61
N PHE A 189 3.71 20.40 4.59
CA PHE A 189 4.15 20.52 5.97
C PHE A 189 4.31 19.16 6.65
N LEU A 190 3.67 18.08 6.16
CA LEU A 190 3.74 16.75 6.76
C LEU A 190 5.01 15.98 6.33
N ASP A 191 6.18 16.61 6.44
CA ASP A 191 7.47 16.08 5.99
C ASP A 191 7.96 14.83 6.75
N GLN A 192 7.37 14.54 7.91
CA GLN A 192 7.60 13.32 8.72
C GLN A 192 6.67 12.15 8.36
N LEU A 193 5.70 12.37 7.46
CA LEU A 193 4.74 11.35 7.07
C LEU A 193 5.43 10.22 6.30
N ILE A 194 5.27 8.99 6.78
CA ILE A 194 5.85 7.77 6.21
C ILE A 194 4.80 7.01 5.39
N HIS A 195 3.56 6.97 5.89
CA HIS A 195 2.44 6.28 5.27
C HIS A 195 1.28 7.26 5.06
N LEU A 196 0.84 7.40 3.82
CA LEU A 196 -0.39 8.10 3.45
C LEU A 196 -1.31 7.13 2.71
N ASP A 197 -2.50 6.94 3.25
CA ASP A 197 -3.51 6.06 2.66
C ASP A 197 -4.78 6.88 2.44
N LEU A 198 -5.10 7.09 1.17
CA LEU A 198 -6.28 7.80 0.67
C LEU A 198 -7.20 6.83 -0.09
N SER A 199 -7.06 5.52 0.12
CA SER A 199 -7.84 4.53 -0.60
C SER A 199 -9.35 4.79 -0.51
N GLY A 200 -10.07 4.59 -1.60
CA GLY A 200 -11.51 4.83 -1.70
C GLY A 200 -11.93 6.30 -1.63
N SER A 201 -11.01 7.25 -1.81
CA SER A 201 -11.32 8.68 -1.89
C SER A 201 -11.87 9.09 -3.27
N MET A 202 -12.34 10.34 -3.38
CA MET A 202 -12.89 10.93 -4.61
C MET A 202 -11.92 11.91 -5.28
N ILE A 203 -10.62 11.80 -5.00
CA ILE A 203 -9.58 12.68 -5.54
C ILE A 203 -9.46 12.53 -7.06
N GLN A 204 -9.33 13.66 -7.77
CA GLN A 204 -9.16 13.65 -9.24
C GLN A 204 -7.69 13.68 -9.66
N THR A 205 -6.82 14.28 -8.83
CA THR A 205 -5.37 14.39 -9.00
C THR A 205 -4.71 14.63 -7.64
N LEU A 206 -3.38 14.57 -7.60
CA LEU A 206 -2.56 14.95 -6.44
C LEU A 206 -2.01 16.38 -6.61
N PRO A 207 -1.75 17.12 -5.51
CA PRO A 207 -1.10 18.43 -5.56
C PRO A 207 0.40 18.30 -5.87
N ASP A 208 1.01 19.37 -6.40
CA ASP A 208 2.45 19.39 -6.71
C ASP A 208 3.32 19.33 -5.46
N SER A 209 2.80 19.78 -4.31
CA SER A 209 3.47 19.72 -3.00
C SER A 209 3.76 18.32 -2.46
N MET A 210 3.24 17.25 -3.08
CA MET A 210 3.58 15.88 -2.69
C MET A 210 5.11 15.60 -2.73
N VAL A 211 5.86 16.38 -3.51
CA VAL A 211 7.33 16.31 -3.59
C VAL A 211 8.04 16.67 -2.28
N GLU A 212 7.37 17.41 -1.38
CA GLU A 212 7.94 17.85 -0.10
C GLU A 212 7.82 16.81 1.03
N LEU A 213 7.11 15.69 0.79
CA LEU A 213 6.93 14.61 1.77
C LEU A 213 8.17 13.73 1.90
N LYS A 214 9.30 14.31 2.32
CA LYS A 214 10.65 13.71 2.30
C LYS A 214 10.80 12.35 3.00
N SER A 215 9.88 12.00 3.91
CA SER A 215 9.89 10.73 4.64
C SER A 215 8.93 9.68 4.07
N LEU A 216 8.13 10.02 3.04
CA LEU A 216 7.07 9.16 2.52
C LEU A 216 7.66 7.88 1.92
N ARG A 217 7.11 6.74 2.34
CA ARG A 217 7.50 5.39 1.89
C ARG A 217 6.37 4.66 1.20
N SER A 218 5.13 4.90 1.64
CA SER A 218 3.95 4.24 1.09
C SER A 218 2.88 5.28 0.79
N LEU A 219 2.39 5.25 -0.44
CA LEU A 219 1.23 6.01 -0.89
C LEU A 219 0.17 5.04 -1.43
N ASP A 220 -0.98 5.01 -0.78
CA ASP A 220 -2.11 4.20 -1.19
C ASP A 220 -3.24 5.08 -1.74
N LEU A 221 -3.57 4.88 -3.02
CA LEU A 221 -4.67 5.53 -3.74
C LEU A 221 -5.65 4.49 -4.32
N SER A 222 -5.61 3.24 -3.83
CA SER A 222 -6.50 2.18 -4.34
C SER A 222 -7.96 2.59 -4.22
N GLY A 223 -8.78 2.28 -5.22
CA GLY A 223 -10.21 2.58 -5.21
C GLY A 223 -10.54 4.05 -5.42
N CYS A 224 -9.57 4.94 -5.65
CA CYS A 224 -9.80 6.32 -6.08
C CYS A 224 -10.36 6.34 -7.51
N SER A 225 -11.66 6.09 -7.63
CA SER A 225 -12.33 5.84 -8.92
C SER A 225 -12.38 7.07 -9.84
N THR A 226 -12.25 8.27 -9.28
CA THR A 226 -12.22 9.55 -10.00
C THR A 226 -10.82 10.03 -10.34
N LEU A 227 -9.75 9.34 -9.91
CA LEU A 227 -8.38 9.71 -10.23
C LEU A 227 -8.15 9.55 -11.75
N VAL A 228 -7.94 10.66 -12.46
CA VAL A 228 -7.80 10.65 -13.93
C VAL A 228 -6.34 10.64 -14.36
N GLU A 229 -5.52 11.44 -13.69
CA GLU A 229 -4.12 11.65 -14.00
C GLU A 229 -3.33 12.06 -12.75
N PHE A 230 -2.00 12.06 -12.91
CA PHE A 230 -1.07 12.57 -11.91
C PHE A 230 -0.58 13.97 -12.30
N PRO A 231 -0.16 14.79 -11.32
CA PRO A 231 0.48 16.06 -11.60
C PRO A 231 1.83 15.87 -12.32
N THR A 232 2.28 16.90 -13.05
CA THR A 232 3.56 16.85 -13.80
C THR A 232 4.79 16.68 -12.90
N SER A 233 4.67 17.06 -11.63
CA SER A 233 5.69 16.93 -10.58
C SER A 233 5.87 15.51 -10.04
N VAL A 234 4.97 14.55 -10.34
CA VAL A 234 4.99 13.17 -9.82
C VAL A 234 6.34 12.44 -9.97
N LYS A 235 7.10 12.74 -11.03
CA LYS A 235 8.46 12.20 -11.24
C LYS A 235 9.49 12.66 -10.22
N GLN A 236 9.18 13.74 -9.49
CA GLN A 236 9.99 14.35 -8.44
C GLN A 236 9.52 13.92 -7.04
N LEU A 237 8.57 12.98 -6.95
CA LEU A 237 8.20 12.40 -5.67
C LEU A 237 9.45 11.89 -4.92
N PRO A 238 9.44 11.91 -3.58
CA PRO A 238 10.58 11.57 -2.76
C PRO A 238 11.17 10.19 -3.13
N SER A 239 12.49 10.12 -3.26
CA SER A 239 13.20 8.85 -3.51
C SER A 239 13.03 7.79 -2.42
N THR A 240 12.48 8.20 -1.26
CA THR A 240 12.10 7.31 -0.16
C THR A 240 10.82 6.52 -0.43
N LEU A 241 10.02 6.92 -1.43
CA LEU A 241 8.78 6.25 -1.80
C LEU A 241 9.10 4.87 -2.40
N THR A 242 8.71 3.82 -1.68
CA THR A 242 8.94 2.42 -2.06
C THR A 242 7.68 1.74 -2.57
N SER A 243 6.50 2.14 -2.10
CA SER A 243 5.23 1.49 -2.46
C SER A 243 4.19 2.50 -2.95
N LEU A 244 3.59 2.21 -4.12
CA LEU A 244 2.50 2.97 -4.72
C LEU A 244 1.38 1.99 -5.14
N TYR A 245 0.20 2.20 -4.56
CA TYR A 245 -0.99 1.39 -4.77
C TYR A 245 -2.06 2.23 -5.49
N LEU A 246 -2.55 1.71 -6.61
CA LEU A 246 -3.49 2.34 -7.56
C LEU A 246 -4.61 1.37 -7.99
N GLN A 247 -4.77 0.27 -7.28
CA GLN A 247 -5.71 -0.80 -7.60
C GLN A 247 -7.12 -0.23 -7.71
N GLY A 248 -7.89 -0.57 -8.74
CA GLY A 248 -9.27 -0.10 -8.86
C GLY A 248 -9.42 1.39 -9.17
N CYS A 249 -8.37 2.10 -9.60
CA CYS A 249 -8.48 3.47 -10.12
C CYS A 249 -9.12 3.48 -11.52
N LYS A 250 -10.45 3.31 -11.56
CA LYS A 250 -11.22 3.05 -12.79
C LYS A 250 -11.14 4.14 -13.86
N SER A 251 -10.83 5.39 -13.50
CA SER A 251 -10.70 6.51 -14.45
C SER A 251 -9.26 6.81 -14.88
N LEU A 252 -8.26 6.15 -14.28
CA LEU A 252 -6.85 6.42 -14.54
C LEU A 252 -6.48 6.04 -15.98
N LYS A 253 -6.02 7.00 -16.78
CA LYS A 253 -5.73 6.78 -18.20
C LYS A 253 -4.28 6.43 -18.49
N SER A 254 -3.36 6.94 -17.68
CA SER A 254 -1.93 6.70 -17.86
C SER A 254 -1.18 6.69 -16.54
N VAL A 255 -0.12 5.90 -16.49
CA VAL A 255 0.89 5.97 -15.41
C VAL A 255 2.08 6.77 -15.93
N PRO A 256 2.44 7.90 -15.32
CA PRO A 256 3.55 8.76 -15.76
C PRO A 256 4.91 8.16 -15.37
N VAL A 257 5.98 8.91 -15.61
CA VAL A 257 7.30 8.58 -15.06
C VAL A 257 7.26 8.67 -13.54
N LEU A 258 7.50 7.54 -12.87
CA LEU A 258 7.52 7.41 -11.42
C LEU A 258 8.95 7.57 -10.84
N PRO A 259 9.10 7.89 -9.54
CA PRO A 259 10.41 8.00 -8.91
C PRO A 259 11.20 6.68 -8.91
N LEU A 260 12.52 6.79 -9.01
CA LEU A 260 13.43 5.64 -9.21
C LEU A 260 13.46 4.61 -8.08
N GLY A 261 13.06 5.01 -6.86
CA GLY A 261 13.14 4.20 -5.65
C GLY A 261 12.01 3.19 -5.47
N LEU A 262 11.02 3.17 -6.38
CA LEU A 262 9.81 2.39 -6.21
C LEU A 262 10.09 0.87 -6.29
N THR A 263 9.81 0.17 -5.21
CA THR A 263 9.94 -1.28 -5.13
C THR A 263 8.65 -1.97 -5.55
N GLU A 264 7.51 -1.37 -5.21
CA GLU A 264 6.17 -1.93 -5.38
C GLU A 264 5.27 -0.94 -6.13
N LEU A 265 4.73 -1.38 -7.26
CA LEU A 265 3.70 -0.68 -8.02
C LEU A 265 2.55 -1.63 -8.28
N ASN A 266 1.37 -1.31 -7.77
CA ASN A 266 0.18 -2.10 -8.02
C ASN A 266 -0.91 -1.24 -8.69
N VAL A 267 -1.21 -1.56 -9.94
CA VAL A 267 -2.20 -0.89 -10.79
C VAL A 267 -3.23 -1.92 -11.26
N TYR A 268 -3.58 -2.86 -10.40
CA TYR A 268 -4.57 -3.91 -10.68
C TYR A 268 -5.98 -3.33 -10.89
N ASP A 269 -6.76 -3.90 -11.80
CA ASP A 269 -8.17 -3.53 -12.05
C ASP A 269 -8.38 -2.04 -12.41
N CYS A 270 -7.50 -1.51 -13.26
CA CYS A 270 -7.61 -0.17 -13.84
C CYS A 270 -8.04 -0.25 -15.32
N PRO A 271 -9.34 -0.45 -15.62
CA PRO A 271 -9.81 -0.72 -16.98
C PRO A 271 -9.64 0.45 -17.96
N SER A 272 -9.53 1.69 -17.49
CA SER A 272 -9.29 2.85 -18.36
C SER A 272 -7.82 3.09 -18.70
N LEU A 273 -6.91 2.32 -18.09
CA LEU A 273 -5.48 2.51 -18.27
C LEU A 273 -5.05 2.09 -19.67
N LYS A 274 -4.46 3.03 -20.41
CA LYS A 274 -4.00 2.82 -21.79
C LYS A 274 -2.49 2.84 -21.89
N SER A 275 -1.83 3.82 -21.28
CA SER A 275 -0.40 4.03 -21.47
C SER A 275 0.39 4.06 -20.16
N VAL A 276 1.66 3.65 -20.25
CA VAL A 276 2.64 3.78 -19.19
C VAL A 276 3.84 4.53 -19.76
N SER A 277 4.27 5.59 -19.10
CA SER A 277 5.37 6.45 -19.58
C SER A 277 6.67 6.10 -18.88
N GLY A 278 7.78 6.06 -19.61
CA GLY A 278 9.13 5.99 -19.03
C GLY A 278 9.80 4.63 -19.14
N ALA A 279 10.86 4.60 -19.94
CA ALA A 279 11.90 3.60 -19.83
C ALA A 279 12.85 3.99 -18.68
N GLN A 280 13.30 3.00 -17.88
CA GLN A 280 14.24 3.16 -16.76
C GLN A 280 13.65 3.71 -15.45
N GLN A 281 12.42 3.33 -15.10
CA GLN A 281 11.80 3.84 -13.86
C GLN A 281 12.35 3.24 -12.56
N PHE A 282 13.22 2.22 -12.60
CA PHE A 282 13.59 1.48 -11.38
C PHE A 282 15.10 1.36 -11.27
N GLN A 283 15.73 2.31 -10.56
CA GLN A 283 17.08 2.06 -10.05
C GLN A 283 16.93 1.34 -8.71
N TYR A 284 17.43 0.10 -8.67
CA TYR A 284 17.51 -0.69 -7.45
C TYR A 284 18.17 0.12 -6.33
N THR A 285 17.41 0.38 -5.25
CA THR A 285 17.97 0.90 -3.99
C THR A 285 18.05 -0.27 -2.99
N PRO A 286 19.24 -0.60 -2.47
CA PRO A 286 19.36 -1.66 -1.48
C PRO A 286 18.67 -1.22 -0.19
N TYR A 287 17.54 -1.83 0.15
CA TYR A 287 16.94 -1.70 1.47
C TYR A 287 17.40 -2.87 2.36
N GLY A 288 17.66 -2.61 3.64
CA GLY A 288 18.19 -3.60 4.59
C GLY A 288 17.13 -4.51 5.22
N GLY A 289 16.12 -4.93 4.46
CA GLY A 289 14.99 -5.77 4.94
C GLY A 289 15.25 -7.27 4.83
N ILE A 290 14.44 -8.08 5.52
CA ILE A 290 14.62 -9.55 5.68
C ILE A 290 14.05 -10.34 4.48
N PHE A 291 13.10 -9.76 3.72
CA PHE A 291 12.60 -10.22 2.42
C PHE A 291 12.18 -8.98 1.61
N LEU A 292 12.63 -8.84 0.36
CA LEU A 292 12.24 -7.73 -0.52
C LEU A 292 11.54 -8.28 -1.74
N ILE A 293 10.24 -8.00 -1.86
CA ILE A 293 9.47 -8.33 -3.06
C ILE A 293 9.38 -7.06 -3.91
N HIS A 294 9.79 -7.19 -5.16
CA HIS A 294 9.74 -6.13 -6.16
C HIS A 294 8.59 -6.42 -7.12
N LEU A 295 7.45 -5.74 -6.94
CA LEU A 295 6.22 -6.08 -7.67
C LEU A 295 5.84 -4.97 -8.65
N MET A 296 5.42 -5.38 -9.85
CA MET A 296 4.81 -4.51 -10.87
C MET A 296 3.55 -5.18 -11.41
N ARG A 297 2.39 -4.83 -10.86
CA ARG A 297 1.12 -5.46 -11.22
C ARG A 297 0.27 -4.52 -12.06
N PHE A 298 -0.14 -5.01 -13.22
CA PHE A 298 -1.06 -4.40 -14.17
C PHE A 298 -2.14 -5.43 -14.57
N GLY A 299 -2.57 -6.24 -13.60
CA GLY A 299 -3.63 -7.23 -13.80
C GLY A 299 -4.97 -6.57 -14.09
N ASN A 300 -5.79 -7.22 -14.92
CA ASN A 300 -7.10 -6.74 -15.39
C ASN A 300 -7.08 -5.38 -16.14
N CYS A 301 -5.91 -4.86 -16.52
CA CYS A 301 -5.75 -3.64 -17.31
C CYS A 301 -5.79 -3.94 -18.83
N PHE A 302 -6.90 -4.50 -19.32
CA PHE A 302 -6.99 -5.02 -20.71
C PHE A 302 -6.94 -3.96 -21.81
N ASN A 303 -7.03 -2.66 -21.47
CA ASN A 303 -6.95 -1.56 -22.43
C ASN A 303 -5.53 -0.98 -22.60
N LEU A 304 -4.52 -1.61 -21.99
CA LEU A 304 -3.13 -1.25 -22.20
C LEU A 304 -2.76 -1.36 -23.68
N ASP A 305 -2.15 -0.29 -24.21
CA ASP A 305 -1.61 -0.32 -25.55
C ASP A 305 -0.37 -1.25 -25.62
N PRO A 306 -0.06 -1.84 -26.79
CA PRO A 306 1.06 -2.77 -26.91
C PRO A 306 2.41 -2.18 -26.51
N ASN A 307 2.60 -0.86 -26.70
CA ASN A 307 3.83 -0.18 -26.32
C ASN A 307 3.96 -0.05 -24.79
N ALA A 308 2.86 0.16 -24.07
CA ALA A 308 2.81 0.16 -22.62
C ALA A 308 3.19 -1.21 -22.06
N VAL A 309 2.67 -2.29 -22.65
CA VAL A 309 3.08 -3.66 -22.31
C VAL A 309 4.60 -3.84 -22.48
N GLU A 310 5.15 -3.39 -23.61
CA GLU A 310 6.60 -3.44 -23.87
C GLU A 310 7.42 -2.62 -22.86
N ILE A 311 6.94 -1.44 -22.45
CA ILE A 311 7.59 -0.62 -21.42
C ILE A 311 7.60 -1.33 -20.07
N ILE A 312 6.48 -1.94 -19.67
CA ILE A 312 6.38 -2.71 -18.41
C ILE A 312 7.36 -3.88 -18.43
N VAL A 313 7.39 -4.65 -19.52
CA VAL A 313 8.32 -5.77 -19.68
C VAL A 313 9.78 -5.30 -19.66
N ALA A 314 10.10 -4.23 -20.40
CA ALA A 314 11.44 -3.65 -20.46
C ALA A 314 11.93 -3.21 -19.07
N ASN A 315 11.09 -2.50 -18.32
CA ASN A 315 11.38 -2.07 -16.96
C ASN A 315 11.56 -3.27 -16.00
N THR A 316 10.78 -4.32 -16.17
CA THR A 316 10.91 -5.58 -15.42
C THR A 316 12.27 -6.23 -15.67
N LEU A 317 12.64 -6.42 -16.92
CA LEU A 317 13.93 -7.01 -17.30
C LEU A 317 15.11 -6.14 -16.81
N LEU A 318 15.02 -4.81 -16.88
CA LEU A 318 16.03 -3.91 -16.33
C LEU A 318 16.24 -4.14 -14.83
N LYS A 319 15.14 -4.22 -14.06
CA LYS A 319 15.18 -4.43 -12.61
C LYS A 319 15.83 -5.76 -12.27
N ILE A 320 15.46 -6.82 -13.00
CA ILE A 320 16.06 -8.15 -12.86
C ILE A 320 17.56 -8.13 -13.17
N HIS A 321 17.97 -7.51 -14.28
CA HIS A 321 19.40 -7.42 -14.63
C HIS A 321 20.21 -6.63 -13.60
N CYS A 322 19.66 -5.53 -13.07
CA CYS A 322 20.30 -4.78 -12.00
C CYS A 322 20.49 -5.64 -10.74
N MET A 323 19.46 -6.41 -10.37
CA MET A 323 19.47 -7.29 -9.21
C MET A 323 20.46 -8.44 -9.39
N ALA A 324 20.41 -9.15 -10.53
CA ALA A 324 21.33 -10.24 -10.84
C ALA A 324 22.80 -9.79 -10.85
N ASN A 325 23.11 -8.61 -11.41
CA ASN A 325 24.46 -8.05 -11.38
C ASN A 325 24.96 -7.76 -9.95
N LYS A 326 24.06 -7.47 -9.01
CA LYS A 326 24.42 -7.33 -7.59
C LYS A 326 24.66 -8.70 -6.95
N TRP A 327 23.81 -9.69 -7.24
CA TRP A 327 23.92 -11.05 -6.71
C TRP A 327 25.19 -11.78 -7.19
N VAL A 328 25.73 -11.43 -8.36
CA VAL A 328 27.06 -11.92 -8.79
C VAL A 328 28.18 -11.36 -7.89
N LYS A 329 28.05 -10.13 -7.40
CA LYS A 329 29.07 -9.45 -6.59
C LYS A 329 28.99 -9.77 -5.09
N LYS A 330 27.81 -10.14 -4.61
CA LYS A 330 27.50 -10.48 -3.22
C LYS A 330 26.46 -11.58 -3.23
N LYS A 331 26.55 -12.58 -2.34
CA LYS A 331 25.58 -13.69 -2.28
C LYS A 331 24.13 -13.18 -2.44
N PRO A 332 23.29 -13.87 -3.24
CA PRO A 332 21.90 -13.49 -3.45
C PRO A 332 21.20 -13.32 -2.09
N GLY A 333 20.41 -12.25 -1.97
CA GLY A 333 19.49 -12.08 -0.85
C GLY A 333 18.18 -12.79 -1.16
N ASN A 334 17.32 -12.97 -0.15
CA ASN A 334 15.95 -13.45 -0.32
C ASN A 334 15.07 -12.37 -0.99
N GLU A 335 15.43 -11.93 -2.20
CA GLU A 335 14.68 -10.94 -2.98
C GLU A 335 13.99 -11.64 -4.15
N PHE A 336 12.79 -11.17 -4.50
CA PHE A 336 11.96 -11.72 -5.56
C PHE A 336 11.46 -10.59 -6.45
N VAL A 337 11.53 -10.75 -7.77
CA VAL A 337 10.94 -9.79 -8.71
C VAL A 337 9.77 -10.45 -9.40
N GLU A 338 8.65 -9.73 -9.50
CA GLU A 338 7.51 -10.12 -10.31
C GLU A 338 6.97 -8.95 -11.14
N ALA A 339 6.44 -9.31 -12.31
CA ALA A 339 5.53 -8.46 -13.06
C ALA A 339 4.37 -9.29 -13.60
N ILE A 340 3.17 -8.71 -13.52
CA ILE A 340 1.94 -9.31 -14.02
C ILE A 340 1.28 -8.29 -14.94
N VAL A 341 0.97 -8.68 -16.16
CA VAL A 341 0.39 -7.79 -17.17
C VAL A 341 -0.82 -8.46 -17.82
N ALA A 342 -1.94 -7.76 -17.90
CA ALA A 342 -3.09 -8.19 -18.69
C ALA A 342 -2.74 -8.22 -20.18
N SER A 343 -2.38 -9.39 -20.70
CA SER A 343 -1.94 -9.60 -22.09
C SER A 343 -2.04 -11.08 -22.47
N SER A 344 -2.27 -11.34 -23.76
CA SER A 344 -2.28 -12.69 -24.35
C SER A 344 -1.00 -13.04 -25.12
N GLU A 345 -0.09 -12.07 -25.26
CA GLU A 345 1.11 -12.19 -26.07
C GLU A 345 2.39 -12.03 -25.24
N ILE A 346 3.41 -12.77 -25.64
CA ILE A 346 4.75 -12.68 -25.05
C ILE A 346 5.53 -11.61 -25.81
N SER A 347 6.10 -10.66 -25.08
CA SER A 347 7.00 -9.64 -25.63
C SER A 347 8.14 -10.25 -26.45
N GLU A 348 8.50 -9.60 -27.56
CA GLU A 348 9.61 -10.01 -28.43
C GLU A 348 10.97 -10.04 -27.71
N ARG A 349 11.08 -9.37 -26.55
CA ARG A 349 12.28 -9.38 -25.68
C ARG A 349 12.59 -10.77 -25.11
N PHE A 350 11.59 -11.65 -25.06
CA PHE A 350 11.79 -13.06 -24.78
C PHE A 350 12.11 -13.76 -26.10
N LYS A 351 13.39 -13.82 -26.46
CA LYS A 351 13.88 -14.42 -27.72
C LYS A 351 13.40 -15.88 -27.92
N TYR A 352 13.27 -16.63 -26.83
CA TYR A 352 12.96 -18.06 -26.87
C TYR A 352 11.52 -18.33 -26.45
N GLN A 353 10.59 -18.30 -27.41
CA GLN A 353 9.16 -18.50 -27.15
C GLN A 353 8.63 -19.85 -27.65
N SER A 354 7.54 -20.32 -27.06
CA SER A 354 6.78 -21.49 -27.48
C SER A 354 5.29 -21.32 -27.19
N THR A 355 4.44 -21.86 -28.04
CA THR A 355 3.00 -22.07 -27.80
C THR A 355 2.71 -23.31 -26.96
N ASN A 356 3.75 -24.06 -26.56
CA ASN A 356 3.66 -25.16 -25.62
C ASN A 356 4.10 -24.72 -24.22
N SER A 357 3.90 -25.58 -23.23
CA SER A 357 4.34 -25.37 -21.85
C SER A 357 5.82 -25.70 -21.61
N SER A 358 6.65 -25.72 -22.65
CA SER A 358 8.08 -26.03 -22.53
C SER A 358 8.91 -25.41 -23.65
N LYS A 359 10.17 -25.09 -23.35
CA LYS A 359 11.14 -24.60 -24.32
C LYS A 359 12.51 -25.21 -24.05
N THR A 360 13.22 -25.62 -25.11
CA THR A 360 14.63 -26.01 -25.03
C THR A 360 15.46 -25.01 -25.81
N VAL A 361 16.59 -24.59 -25.23
CA VAL A 361 17.48 -23.57 -25.78
C VAL A 361 18.90 -24.11 -25.79
N LYS A 362 19.58 -23.99 -26.94
CA LYS A 362 21.02 -24.24 -27.04
C LYS A 362 21.77 -23.03 -26.49
N LEU A 363 22.68 -23.27 -25.56
CA LEU A 363 23.56 -22.28 -24.95
C LEU A 363 24.87 -22.25 -25.75
N HIS A 364 25.44 -21.07 -26.03
CA HIS A 364 26.63 -20.97 -26.87
C HIS A 364 27.91 -21.15 -26.03
N PRO A 365 28.88 -21.99 -26.46
CA PRO A 365 30.12 -22.22 -25.70
C PRO A 365 31.11 -21.03 -25.70
N ASP A 366 30.89 -20.02 -26.53
CA ASP A 366 31.87 -18.96 -26.81
C ASP A 366 31.92 -17.84 -25.75
N TRP A 367 31.18 -17.99 -24.64
CA TRP A 367 31.16 -17.01 -23.54
C TRP A 367 32.34 -17.17 -22.57
N GLN A 368 33.52 -17.50 -23.11
CA GLN A 368 34.76 -17.70 -22.34
C GLN A 368 35.05 -16.48 -21.45
N GLY A 369 34.89 -16.66 -20.13
CA GLY A 369 35.14 -15.63 -19.12
C GLY A 369 33.91 -15.20 -18.30
N VAL A 370 32.71 -15.66 -18.63
CA VAL A 370 31.51 -15.40 -17.83
C VAL A 370 31.45 -16.36 -16.64
N ARG A 371 31.13 -15.83 -15.44
CA ARG A 371 31.07 -16.63 -14.19
C ARG A 371 29.68 -17.09 -13.80
N SER A 372 28.64 -16.43 -14.32
CA SER A 372 27.26 -16.73 -13.99
C SER A 372 26.36 -16.46 -15.17
N TRP A 373 25.35 -17.29 -15.37
CA TRP A 373 24.29 -17.08 -16.35
C TRP A 373 22.94 -17.11 -15.62
N GLY A 374 21.96 -16.40 -16.17
CA GLY A 374 20.63 -16.37 -15.61
C GLY A 374 19.55 -16.34 -16.69
N PHE A 375 18.31 -16.58 -16.27
CA PHE A 375 17.17 -16.50 -17.16
C PHE A 375 15.96 -15.90 -16.48
N VAL A 376 15.04 -15.37 -17.27
CA VAL A 376 13.75 -14.86 -16.83
C VAL A 376 12.65 -15.60 -17.58
N PRO A 377 11.79 -16.35 -16.88
CA PRO A 377 10.59 -16.92 -17.47
C PRO A 377 9.51 -15.86 -17.70
N CYS A 378 8.73 -16.10 -18.75
CA CYS A 378 7.52 -15.38 -19.08
C CYS A 378 6.47 -16.40 -19.49
N VAL A 379 5.31 -16.42 -18.85
CA VAL A 379 4.24 -17.37 -19.17
C VAL A 379 2.92 -16.65 -19.36
N VAL A 380 2.14 -17.11 -20.33
CA VAL A 380 0.75 -16.69 -20.51
C VAL A 380 -0.14 -17.73 -19.84
N VAL A 381 -0.97 -17.27 -18.91
CA VAL A 381 -1.93 -18.09 -18.17
C VAL A 381 -3.33 -17.57 -18.44
N ASP A 382 -4.25 -18.47 -18.81
CA ASP A 382 -5.67 -18.16 -18.84
C ASP A 382 -6.24 -18.27 -17.43
N CYS A 383 -6.51 -17.16 -16.76
CA CYS A 383 -6.92 -17.18 -15.37
C CYS A 383 -8.40 -17.55 -15.18
N ASP A 384 -9.22 -17.53 -16.23
CA ASP A 384 -10.65 -17.90 -16.13
C ASP A 384 -10.84 -19.42 -15.95
N GLU A 385 -9.91 -20.22 -16.50
CA GLU A 385 -9.92 -21.67 -16.33
C GLU A 385 -9.58 -22.13 -14.89
N HIS A 386 -9.21 -21.20 -13.99
CA HIS A 386 -8.58 -21.50 -12.70
C HIS A 386 -9.25 -20.77 -11.53
N ASP A 387 -10.45 -21.21 -11.11
CA ASP A 387 -11.06 -20.69 -9.88
C ASP A 387 -10.50 -21.38 -8.62
N VAL A 388 -9.24 -21.07 -8.29
CA VAL A 388 -8.47 -21.69 -7.18
C VAL A 388 -7.89 -20.66 -6.20
N GLU A 389 -7.92 -20.97 -4.90
CA GLU A 389 -7.50 -20.05 -3.83
C GLU A 389 -6.00 -19.73 -3.87
N ILE A 390 -5.20 -20.67 -4.33
CA ILE A 390 -3.75 -20.51 -4.49
C ILE A 390 -3.39 -20.89 -5.92
N ILE A 391 -2.71 -19.98 -6.62
CA ILE A 391 -2.13 -20.23 -7.94
C ILE A 391 -0.61 -20.31 -7.79
N ARG A 392 -0.04 -21.46 -8.14
CA ARG A 392 1.41 -21.66 -8.25
C ARG A 392 1.78 -21.84 -9.70
N ILE A 393 2.63 -20.96 -10.22
CA ILE A 393 3.27 -21.15 -11.52
C ILE A 393 4.65 -21.75 -11.27
N ILE A 394 4.88 -22.95 -11.77
CA ILE A 394 6.12 -23.68 -11.52
C ILE A 394 6.93 -23.74 -12.80
N CYS A 395 8.18 -23.29 -12.71
CA CYS A 395 9.22 -23.53 -13.71
C CYS A 395 10.15 -24.63 -13.21
N LYS A 396 10.12 -25.80 -13.86
CA LYS A 396 11.17 -26.81 -13.72
C LYS A 396 12.14 -26.65 -14.87
N PHE A 397 13.41 -26.50 -14.58
CA PHE A 397 14.43 -26.39 -15.61
C PHE A 397 15.61 -27.32 -15.34
N ARG A 398 16.25 -27.74 -16.43
CA ARG A 398 17.44 -28.57 -16.38
C ARG A 398 18.50 -28.04 -17.32
N LEU A 399 19.75 -28.18 -16.91
CA LEU A 399 20.92 -27.72 -17.64
C LEU A 399 21.81 -28.90 -17.98
N LYS A 400 22.16 -29.01 -19.26
CA LYS A 400 23.01 -30.08 -19.77
C LYS A 400 24.45 -29.59 -19.84
N THR A 401 25.37 -30.31 -19.22
CA THR A 401 26.82 -30.04 -19.33
C THR A 401 27.41 -30.66 -20.60
N LYS A 402 28.63 -30.26 -20.99
CA LYS A 402 29.38 -30.91 -22.08
C LYS A 402 29.56 -32.42 -21.90
N GLY A 403 29.63 -32.88 -20.64
CA GLY A 403 29.74 -34.31 -20.30
C GLY A 403 28.45 -35.10 -20.52
N GLY A 404 27.34 -34.43 -20.84
CA GLY A 404 26.02 -35.06 -21.03
C GLY A 404 25.18 -35.14 -19.76
N ASP A 405 25.71 -34.73 -18.61
CA ASP A 405 25.01 -34.73 -17.33
C ASP A 405 23.97 -33.62 -17.25
N TYR A 406 22.91 -33.87 -16.47
CA TYR A 406 21.83 -32.91 -16.23
C TYR A 406 21.78 -32.45 -14.79
N ARG A 407 21.80 -31.13 -14.60
CA ARG A 407 21.43 -30.50 -13.32
C ARG A 407 19.98 -30.05 -13.36
N HIS A 408 19.26 -30.21 -12.25
CA HIS A 408 17.83 -29.96 -12.17
C HIS A 408 17.53 -28.90 -11.12
N PHE A 409 16.64 -28.00 -11.47
CA PHE A 409 16.27 -26.87 -10.64
C PHE A 409 14.77 -26.61 -10.75
N LYS A 410 14.26 -25.83 -9.79
CA LYS A 410 12.86 -25.45 -9.72
C LYS A 410 12.75 -24.02 -9.22
N SER A 411 11.88 -23.25 -9.85
CA SER A 411 11.42 -21.96 -9.36
C SER A 411 9.89 -21.99 -9.27
N ILE A 412 9.35 -21.26 -8.30
CA ILE A 412 7.91 -21.18 -8.04
C ILE A 412 7.55 -19.71 -7.91
N TRP A 413 6.65 -19.25 -8.77
CA TRP A 413 5.87 -18.06 -8.52
C TRP A 413 4.58 -18.48 -7.83
N GLU A 414 4.20 -17.80 -6.76
CA GLU A 414 3.05 -18.18 -5.95
C GLU A 414 2.25 -16.94 -5.54
N TYR A 415 0.94 -17.05 -5.65
CA TYR A 415 -0.01 -16.06 -5.18
C TYR A 415 -1.05 -16.72 -4.28
N TYR A 416 -1.24 -16.13 -3.11
CA TYR A 416 -2.19 -16.57 -2.10
C TYR A 416 -3.37 -15.58 -2.08
N ARG A 417 -4.61 -16.06 -2.29
CA ARG A 417 -5.79 -15.26 -1.93
C ARG A 417 -5.92 -15.27 -0.41
N VAL A 418 -5.67 -14.14 0.23
CA VAL A 418 -5.87 -13.99 1.68
C VAL A 418 -7.27 -13.40 1.89
N ASP A 419 -8.27 -14.29 1.95
CA ASP A 419 -9.67 -13.99 2.34
C ASP A 419 -10.57 -13.33 1.26
N ASP A 420 -11.89 -13.37 1.45
CA ASP A 420 -12.92 -12.77 0.56
C ASP A 420 -12.78 -11.24 0.40
N GLN A 421 -11.92 -10.60 1.18
CA GLN A 421 -11.67 -9.16 1.18
C GLN A 421 -10.39 -8.74 0.40
N ASP A 422 -9.62 -9.69 -0.15
CA ASP A 422 -8.47 -9.40 -1.02
C ASP A 422 -8.77 -9.83 -2.49
N PRO A 423 -9.30 -8.91 -3.33
CA PRO A 423 -10.10 -9.25 -4.50
C PRO A 423 -9.30 -9.38 -5.81
N GLU A 424 -7.97 -9.62 -5.78
CA GLU A 424 -7.20 -9.74 -7.02
C GLU A 424 -7.45 -11.07 -7.76
N ARG A 425 -8.67 -11.25 -8.27
CA ARG A 425 -9.03 -12.28 -9.25
C ARG A 425 -8.62 -11.83 -10.65
N PHE A 426 -7.49 -12.35 -11.12
CA PHE A 426 -7.10 -12.21 -12.52
C PHE A 426 -8.16 -12.83 -13.44
N GLN A 427 -8.61 -12.07 -14.43
CA GLN A 427 -9.60 -12.48 -15.42
C GLN A 427 -8.92 -12.74 -16.76
N SER A 428 -9.31 -13.76 -17.50
CA SER A 428 -8.73 -14.04 -18.82
C SER A 428 -7.18 -14.17 -18.82
N ASN A 429 -6.56 -13.95 -19.97
CA ASN A 429 -5.13 -14.13 -20.16
C ASN A 429 -4.29 -13.06 -19.45
N HIS A 430 -3.29 -13.52 -18.72
CA HIS A 430 -2.28 -12.70 -18.09
C HIS A 430 -0.88 -13.22 -18.37
N VAL A 431 0.07 -12.29 -18.54
CA VAL A 431 1.50 -12.56 -18.65
C VAL A 431 2.13 -12.45 -17.26
N PHE A 432 2.78 -13.52 -16.82
CA PHE A 432 3.54 -13.57 -15.57
C PHE A 432 5.04 -13.63 -15.88
N ILE A 433 5.79 -12.72 -15.31
CA ILE A 433 7.25 -12.63 -15.39
C ILE A 433 7.78 -12.62 -13.97
N TRP A 434 8.75 -13.47 -13.65
CA TRP A 434 9.33 -13.47 -12.31
C TRP A 434 10.80 -13.86 -12.33
N PHE A 435 11.51 -13.57 -11.24
CA PHE A 435 12.91 -13.92 -11.08
C PHE A 435 13.26 -14.12 -9.61
N ASP A 436 13.95 -15.22 -9.32
CA ASP A 436 14.43 -15.59 -7.99
C ASP A 436 15.90 -16.06 -8.05
N ASP A 437 16.44 -16.36 -6.88
CA ASP A 437 17.84 -16.79 -6.69
C ASP A 437 18.18 -18.09 -7.42
N ASN A 438 17.23 -19.01 -7.57
CA ASN A 438 17.43 -20.24 -8.33
C ASN A 438 17.64 -19.98 -9.82
N MET A 439 17.19 -18.84 -10.36
CA MET A 439 17.35 -18.53 -11.78
C MET A 439 18.70 -17.91 -12.16
N LEU A 440 19.59 -17.70 -11.19
CA LEU A 440 20.97 -17.28 -11.41
C LEU A 440 21.91 -18.41 -11.02
N GLN A 441 22.64 -18.96 -11.99
CA GLN A 441 23.50 -20.13 -11.80
C GLN A 441 24.95 -19.82 -12.20
N GLU A 442 25.90 -20.46 -11.52
CA GLU A 442 27.29 -20.46 -11.98
C GLU A 442 27.38 -21.15 -13.34
N ASP A 443 28.19 -20.61 -14.25
CA ASP A 443 28.37 -21.23 -15.56
C ASP A 443 29.37 -22.38 -15.47
N GLU A 444 28.90 -23.60 -15.76
CA GLU A 444 29.71 -24.82 -15.78
C GLU A 444 29.90 -25.37 -17.20
N ASN A 445 29.87 -24.49 -18.21
CA ASN A 445 29.90 -24.86 -19.62
C ASN A 445 28.66 -25.65 -20.03
N TYR A 446 27.48 -25.15 -19.64
CA TYR A 446 26.22 -25.74 -20.09
C TYR A 446 26.03 -25.54 -21.60
N GLU A 447 25.58 -26.57 -22.31
CA GLU A 447 25.33 -26.52 -23.76
C GLU A 447 23.85 -26.38 -24.10
N GLU A 448 22.98 -26.74 -23.16
CA GLU A 448 21.53 -26.74 -23.38
C GLU A 448 20.79 -26.46 -22.07
N ALA A 449 19.75 -25.64 -22.13
CA ALA A 449 18.77 -25.46 -21.07
C ALA A 449 17.39 -25.93 -21.55
N SER A 450 16.72 -26.81 -20.79
CA SER A 450 15.32 -27.18 -21.03
C SER A 450 14.43 -26.66 -19.90
N PHE A 451 13.34 -25.99 -20.26
CA PHE A 451 12.36 -25.40 -19.35
C PHE A 451 11.00 -26.07 -19.53
N LYS A 452 10.32 -26.36 -18.42
CA LYS A 452 8.95 -26.88 -18.37
C LYS A 452 8.13 -26.06 -17.37
N PHE A 453 6.98 -25.61 -17.82
CA PHE A 453 6.06 -24.76 -17.08
C PHE A 453 4.75 -25.51 -16.85
N TYR A 454 4.18 -25.35 -15.66
CA TYR A 454 2.83 -25.82 -15.34
C TYR A 454 2.30 -25.06 -14.14
N ILE A 455 0.98 -25.07 -14.00
CA ILE A 455 0.27 -24.39 -12.93
C ILE A 455 -0.23 -25.45 -11.96
N GLU A 456 -0.12 -25.19 -10.66
CA GLU A 456 -0.77 -25.97 -9.61
C GLU A 456 -1.77 -25.06 -8.90
N GLY A 457 -3.04 -25.48 -8.87
CA GLY A 457 -4.12 -24.77 -8.19
C GLY A 457 -4.57 -25.51 -6.93
N HIS A 458 -4.71 -24.79 -5.81
CA HIS A 458 -5.31 -25.36 -4.59
C HIS A 458 -6.79 -25.00 -4.52
N SER A 459 -7.66 -26.01 -4.52
CA SER A 459 -9.09 -25.84 -4.22
C SER A 459 -9.38 -26.18 -2.77
N ASN A 460 -10.50 -25.67 -2.23
CA ASN A 460 -11.01 -25.94 -0.88
C ASN A 460 -11.13 -27.43 -0.52
N ASN A 461 -11.10 -28.32 -1.51
CA ASN A 461 -11.21 -29.77 -1.33
C ASN A 461 -9.86 -30.46 -1.07
N GLY A 462 -8.76 -29.71 -0.91
CA GLY A 462 -7.44 -30.23 -0.54
C GLY A 462 -6.69 -30.97 -1.66
N ARG A 463 -7.13 -30.82 -2.93
CA ARG A 463 -6.44 -31.39 -4.11
C ARG A 463 -5.71 -30.30 -4.90
N PHE A 464 -4.51 -30.63 -5.35
CA PHE A 464 -3.76 -29.84 -6.31
C PHE A 464 -4.10 -30.30 -7.73
N ASP A 465 -4.84 -29.47 -8.46
CA ASP A 465 -5.06 -29.70 -9.88
C ASP A 465 -3.92 -29.07 -10.69
N ARG A 466 -3.48 -29.77 -11.74
CA ARG A 466 -2.42 -29.31 -12.64
C ARG A 466 -2.99 -28.81 -13.94
N PHE A 467 -2.60 -27.61 -14.31
CA PHE A 467 -3.04 -26.96 -15.53
C PHE A 467 -1.87 -26.58 -16.42
N LYS A 468 -2.14 -26.42 -17.72
CA LYS A 468 -1.13 -26.05 -18.71
C LYS A 468 -1.09 -24.54 -18.86
N VAL A 469 0.12 -23.99 -19.02
CA VAL A 469 0.29 -22.61 -19.49
C VAL A 469 -0.01 -22.55 -21.00
N LYS A 470 -0.56 -21.44 -21.48
CA LYS A 470 -0.91 -21.23 -22.90
C LYS A 470 0.30 -21.00 -23.79
N LYS A 471 1.23 -20.17 -23.32
CA LYS A 471 2.48 -19.84 -24.01
C LYS A 471 3.59 -19.71 -22.97
N CYS A 472 4.82 -19.98 -23.37
CA CYS A 472 5.98 -19.69 -22.54
C CYS A 472 7.10 -19.04 -23.33
N GLY A 473 7.88 -18.21 -22.65
CA GLY A 473 9.00 -17.46 -23.15
C GLY A 473 10.12 -17.47 -22.13
N VAL A 474 11.37 -17.43 -22.62
CA VAL A 474 12.55 -17.33 -21.76
C VAL A 474 13.48 -16.26 -22.31
N HIS A 475 13.89 -15.35 -21.43
CA HIS A 475 14.96 -14.40 -21.68
C HIS A 475 16.21 -14.91 -20.97
N ILE A 476 17.33 -15.04 -21.70
CA ILE A 476 18.59 -15.55 -21.14
C ILE A 476 19.59 -14.40 -21.12
N PHE A 477 20.31 -14.24 -20.02
CA PHE A 477 21.31 -13.20 -19.83
C PHE A 477 22.53 -13.73 -19.07
N TYR A 478 23.63 -12.97 -19.11
CA TYR A 478 24.92 -13.35 -18.54
C TYR A 478 25.37 -12.35 -17.48
N GLY A 479 25.65 -12.87 -16.27
CA GLY A 479 26.09 -12.13 -15.10
C GLY A 479 27.55 -11.69 -15.21
N ASN A 480 27.79 -10.73 -16.10
CA ASN A 480 28.97 -9.87 -16.23
C ASN A 480 28.87 -8.96 -17.48
N ALA A 481 27.84 -9.13 -18.31
CA ALA A 481 27.58 -8.28 -19.46
C ALA A 481 27.01 -6.94 -18.97
N GLU A 482 27.87 -5.93 -18.94
CA GLU A 482 27.63 -4.53 -19.32
C GLU A 482 26.39 -3.79 -18.79
N ARG A 483 26.53 -2.48 -18.55
CA ARG A 483 25.39 -1.65 -18.13
C ARG A 483 24.35 -1.64 -19.24
N ILE A 484 23.24 -2.35 -19.03
CA ILE A 484 22.04 -2.25 -19.86
C ILE A 484 21.34 -0.94 -19.51
N ILE A 485 21.30 -0.03 -20.47
CA ILE A 485 20.60 1.25 -20.40
C ILE A 485 19.41 1.14 -21.36
N ILE A 486 18.18 1.36 -20.89
CA ILE A 486 17.01 1.29 -21.78
C ILE A 486 16.69 2.70 -22.28
N ASN A 487 16.87 3.03 -23.56
CA ASN A 487 16.61 4.41 -24.02
C ASN A 487 15.14 4.82 -23.81
N SER A 488 14.81 6.10 -24.02
CA SER A 488 13.44 6.64 -23.86
C SER A 488 12.37 5.93 -24.69
N GLU A 489 12.76 5.15 -25.70
CA GLU A 489 11.90 4.35 -26.58
C GLU A 489 11.77 2.88 -26.10
N GLY A 490 12.30 2.55 -24.92
CA GLY A 490 12.24 1.20 -24.38
C GLY A 490 13.30 0.24 -24.96
N GLN A 491 14.20 0.67 -25.85
CA GLN A 491 15.20 -0.24 -26.44
C GLN A 491 16.36 -0.51 -25.47
N ILE A 492 16.77 -1.78 -25.36
CA ILE A 492 17.96 -2.18 -24.59
C ILE A 492 19.20 -1.69 -25.34
N VAL A 493 19.89 -0.69 -24.79
CA VAL A 493 21.22 -0.25 -25.23
C VAL A 493 22.25 -0.88 -24.30
N VAL A 494 23.03 -1.80 -24.85
CA VAL A 494 24.18 -2.39 -24.15
C VAL A 494 25.34 -1.41 -24.30
N LYS A 495 25.87 -0.87 -23.20
CA LYS A 495 27.11 -0.09 -23.25
C LYS A 495 28.29 -1.05 -23.19
N ASP A 496 28.93 -1.25 -24.34
CA ASP A 496 30.24 -1.90 -24.47
C ASP A 496 31.22 -1.26 -23.48
N ASN A 497 32.00 -2.09 -22.78
CA ASN A 497 33.06 -1.62 -21.88
C ASN A 497 34.23 -1.01 -22.65
N SER A 498 34.00 0.17 -23.22
CA SER A 498 35.03 1.18 -23.46
C SER A 498 34.43 2.56 -23.20
N LEU A 499 34.83 3.16 -22.07
CA LEU A 499 34.56 4.53 -21.61
C LEU A 499 33.18 4.80 -20.97
N CYS A 500 33.18 4.93 -19.64
CA CYS A 500 32.23 5.77 -18.89
C CYS A 500 32.90 6.40 -17.65
N GLU A 501 33.64 7.48 -17.88
CA GLU A 501 33.64 8.62 -16.96
C GLU A 501 32.26 9.30 -17.04
N PHE A 502 31.32 8.89 -16.19
CA PHE A 502 30.23 9.76 -15.70
C PHE A 502 29.84 9.23 -14.32
N GLY A 503 30.84 9.26 -13.45
CA GLY A 503 30.81 8.98 -12.01
C GLY A 503 31.85 9.80 -11.24
N GLN A 504 32.51 10.76 -11.90
CA GLN A 504 33.33 11.80 -11.28
C GLN A 504 32.75 13.17 -11.64
N LYS A 505 31.63 13.52 -11.03
CA LYS A 505 31.26 14.92 -10.75
C LYS A 505 30.58 15.03 -9.38
N VAL A 506 31.16 14.34 -8.38
CA VAL A 506 30.94 14.60 -6.94
C VAL A 506 32.28 14.53 -6.16
N LYS A 507 33.43 14.65 -6.87
CA LYS A 507 34.76 14.79 -6.25
C LYS A 507 35.57 15.95 -6.82
N GLU A 508 34.90 17.05 -7.16
CA GLU A 508 35.54 18.36 -7.41
C GLU A 508 34.75 19.50 -6.78
N ILE A 509 34.29 19.35 -5.53
CA ILE A 509 34.04 20.47 -4.60
C ILE A 509 34.53 20.07 -3.19
N SER A 510 35.78 19.58 -3.10
CA SER A 510 36.47 19.46 -1.80
C SER A 510 37.97 19.78 -1.87
N MET A 511 38.39 20.57 -2.87
CA MET A 511 39.76 21.08 -3.00
C MET A 511 39.84 22.62 -3.09
N TYR A 512 38.92 23.31 -2.40
CA TYR A 512 39.07 24.74 -2.09
C TYR A 512 38.74 25.01 -0.62
N SER A 513 39.54 24.44 0.28
CA SER A 513 39.60 24.89 1.68
C SER A 513 40.89 24.46 2.38
N LYS A 514 42.06 24.70 1.76
CA LYS A 514 43.37 24.74 2.46
C LYS A 514 44.37 25.66 1.74
N LYS A 515 44.06 26.95 1.79
CA LYS A 515 44.91 28.15 1.67
C LYS A 515 43.92 29.25 2.06
N TYR A 516 43.85 29.68 3.31
CA TYR A 516 44.79 30.63 3.92
C TYR A 516 44.89 30.38 5.43
N LEU A 517 46.13 30.19 5.88
CA LEU A 517 46.58 30.52 7.23
C LEU A 517 47.96 31.14 6.99
N LEU A 518 48.00 32.47 6.86
CA LEU A 518 49.12 33.39 7.08
C LEU A 518 48.70 34.80 6.65
N LEU A 519 48.75 35.70 7.63
CA LEU A 519 48.37 37.13 7.68
C LEU A 519 46.88 37.42 7.92
#